data_AF-A0AAN5BTU0-F1
#
_entry.id   AF-A0AAN5BTU0-F1
#
_cell.length_a   1.000
_cell.length_b   1.000
_cell.length_c   1.000
_cell.angle_alpha   90.00
_cell.angle_beta   90.00
_cell.angle_gamma   90.00
#
_symmetry.space_group_name_H-M   'P 1'
#
loop_
_entity.id
_entity.type
_entity.pdbx_description
1 polymer ?
#
loop_
_entity_poly.entity_id
_entity_poly.type
_entity_poly.pdbx_seq_one_letter_code
_entity_poly.pdbx_strand_id
1 'polypeptide(L)'
;MFDLHYDETSLSLIQAFAAAGKPVSAVCHGPTVFIKATTKSGQPLLANSTVTAFTNVEEDQAQLTALMPYLVEDELNKIPGCKFVKADQPWGEKVVVSKTSDGATLITGQNPASATGVGKEILKALGL
;
A
#
# COMPACT_ATOMS: atom_id res chain seq x y z
N MET A 1 0.63 -4.07 -10.42
CA MET A 1 -0.42 -3.38 -11.21
C MET A 1 -1.22 -4.34 -12.09
N PHE A 2 -0.61 -5.37 -12.69
CA PHE A 2 -1.26 -6.20 -13.71
C PHE A 2 -1.88 -7.50 -13.21
N ASP A 3 -1.55 -7.97 -12.01
CA ASP A 3 -1.76 -9.36 -11.59
C ASP A 3 -2.30 -9.46 -10.15
N LEU A 4 -1.49 -9.13 -9.15
CA LEU A 4 -1.70 -9.53 -7.75
C LEU A 4 -2.89 -8.83 -7.06
N HIS A 5 -3.39 -7.74 -7.62
CA HIS A 5 -4.46 -6.96 -7.02
C HIS A 5 -5.86 -7.56 -7.24
N TYR A 6 -5.99 -8.53 -8.15
CA TYR A 6 -7.22 -9.31 -8.35
C TYR A 6 -7.00 -10.82 -8.22
N ASP A 7 -5.76 -11.26 -8.02
CA ASP A 7 -5.46 -12.67 -7.78
C ASP A 7 -6.06 -13.13 -6.44
N GLU A 8 -6.85 -14.20 -6.49
CA GLU A 8 -7.58 -14.71 -5.32
C GLU A 8 -6.64 -15.20 -4.21
N THR A 9 -5.46 -15.75 -4.58
CA THR A 9 -4.48 -16.24 -3.60
C THR A 9 -3.82 -15.07 -2.87
N SER A 10 -3.38 -14.06 -3.60
CA SER A 10 -2.84 -12.80 -3.08
C SER A 10 -3.82 -12.15 -2.09
N LEU A 11 -5.08 -11.97 -2.51
CA LEU A 11 -6.13 -11.41 -1.66
C LEU A 11 -6.36 -12.27 -0.41
N SER A 12 -6.45 -13.59 -0.57
CA SER A 12 -6.65 -14.51 0.56
C SER A 12 -5.53 -14.39 1.60
N LEU A 13 -4.25 -14.37 1.17
CA LEU A 13 -3.10 -14.26 2.05
C LEU A 13 -3.08 -12.92 2.81
N ILE A 14 -3.28 -11.81 2.11
CA ILE A 14 -3.32 -10.46 2.70
C ILE A 14 -4.41 -10.38 3.78
N GLN A 15 -5.63 -10.80 3.43
CA GLN A 15 -6.79 -10.72 4.32
C GLN A 15 -6.63 -11.65 5.52
N ALA A 16 -6.04 -12.84 5.33
CA ALA A 16 -5.75 -13.76 6.43
C ALA A 16 -4.69 -13.21 7.39
N PHE A 17 -3.63 -12.57 6.87
CA PHE A 17 -2.60 -11.94 7.70
C PHE A 17 -3.16 -10.77 8.51
N ALA A 18 -3.89 -9.87 7.85
CA ALA A 18 -4.52 -8.73 8.53
C ALA A 18 -5.52 -9.19 9.60
N ALA A 19 -6.41 -10.13 9.27
CA ALA A 19 -7.37 -10.67 10.23
C ALA A 19 -6.72 -11.40 11.42
N ALA A 20 -5.49 -11.89 11.26
CA ALA A 20 -4.69 -12.48 12.33
C ALA A 20 -3.88 -11.44 13.14
N GLY A 21 -4.09 -10.13 12.89
CA GLY A 21 -3.36 -9.04 13.53
C GLY A 21 -1.90 -8.94 13.11
N LYS A 22 -1.49 -9.64 12.04
CA LYS A 22 -0.11 -9.61 11.53
C LYS A 22 0.12 -8.36 10.69
N PRO A 23 1.34 -7.81 10.67
CA PRO A 23 1.65 -6.68 9.80
C PRO A 23 1.50 -7.08 8.33
N VAL A 24 0.91 -6.18 7.54
CA VAL A 24 0.91 -6.22 6.08
C VAL A 24 1.68 -5.01 5.55
N SER A 25 2.48 -5.21 4.51
CA SER A 25 3.36 -4.16 4.02
C SER A 25 3.58 -4.20 2.51
N ALA A 26 3.82 -3.04 1.92
CA ALA A 26 4.18 -2.92 0.50
C ALA A 26 4.94 -1.61 0.20
N VAL A 27 5.67 -1.57 -0.91
CA VAL A 27 6.46 -0.40 -1.32
C VAL A 27 6.36 -0.16 -2.83
N CYS A 28 6.56 1.09 -3.27
CA CYS A 28 6.53 1.48 -4.68
C CYS A 28 5.12 1.25 -5.27
N HIS A 29 4.99 0.45 -6.33
CA HIS A 29 3.69 0.01 -6.84
C HIS A 29 3.02 -1.04 -5.98
N GLY A 30 3.76 -1.71 -5.10
CA GLY A 30 3.29 -2.81 -4.27
C GLY A 30 1.95 -2.56 -3.55
N PRO A 31 1.65 -1.35 -3.00
CA PRO A 31 0.35 -1.06 -2.40
C PRO A 31 -0.88 -1.31 -3.30
N THR A 32 -0.68 -1.46 -4.62
CA THR A 32 -1.67 -1.98 -5.58
C THR A 32 -2.38 -3.24 -5.10
N VAL A 33 -1.69 -4.14 -4.38
CA VAL A 33 -2.25 -5.43 -3.94
C VAL A 33 -3.40 -5.27 -2.94
N PHE A 34 -3.50 -4.11 -2.29
CA PHE A 34 -4.51 -3.84 -1.27
C PHE A 34 -5.82 -3.27 -1.82
N ILE A 35 -5.86 -2.80 -3.08
CA ILE A 35 -7.00 -1.99 -3.59
C ILE A 35 -8.32 -2.78 -3.68
N LYS A 36 -8.26 -4.11 -3.75
CA LYS A 36 -9.43 -5.00 -3.69
C LYS A 36 -9.48 -5.86 -2.42
N ALA A 37 -8.53 -5.70 -1.50
CA ALA A 37 -8.53 -6.47 -0.26
C ALA A 37 -9.62 -5.94 0.67
N THR A 38 -10.34 -6.86 1.33
CA THR A 38 -11.44 -6.53 2.23
C THR A 38 -11.29 -7.19 3.60
N THR A 39 -11.90 -6.61 4.62
CA THR A 39 -12.08 -7.26 5.91
C THR A 39 -13.12 -8.37 5.81
N LYS A 40 -13.25 -9.19 6.87
CA LYS A 40 -14.31 -10.21 6.95
C LYS A 40 -15.74 -9.65 6.83
N SER A 41 -15.95 -8.37 7.15
CA SER A 41 -17.25 -7.70 7.00
C SER A 41 -17.48 -7.13 5.59
N GLY A 42 -16.54 -7.34 4.66
CA GLY A 42 -16.60 -6.84 3.28
C GLY A 42 -16.20 -5.37 3.14
N GLN A 43 -15.71 -4.73 4.21
CA GLN A 43 -15.21 -3.35 4.13
C GLN A 43 -13.83 -3.32 3.46
N PRO A 44 -13.49 -2.29 2.66
CA PRO A 44 -12.14 -2.14 2.13
C PRO A 44 -11.10 -2.18 3.26
N LEU A 45 -10.04 -2.98 3.07
CA LEU A 45 -9.00 -3.17 4.09
C LEU A 45 -8.29 -1.86 4.43
N LEU A 46 -8.18 -0.95 3.45
CA LEU A 46 -7.54 0.35 3.59
C LEU A 46 -8.51 1.48 4.01
N ALA A 47 -9.78 1.17 4.29
CA ALA A 47 -10.72 2.21 4.71
C ALA A 47 -10.21 2.97 5.95
N ASN A 48 -10.27 4.30 5.90
CA ASN A 48 -9.77 5.21 6.96
C ASN A 48 -8.27 5.09 7.30
N SER A 49 -7.47 4.36 6.51
CA SER A 49 -6.03 4.25 6.72
C SER A 49 -5.28 5.46 6.14
N THR A 50 -4.04 5.68 6.56
CA THR A 50 -3.11 6.58 5.86
C THR A 50 -2.08 5.74 5.13
N VAL A 51 -1.83 6.03 3.85
CA VAL A 51 -0.94 5.26 2.98
C VAL A 51 -0.07 6.15 2.11
N THR A 52 0.99 5.58 1.58
CA THR A 52 1.76 6.13 0.47
C THR A 52 2.03 5.02 -0.56
N ALA A 53 2.35 5.38 -1.78
CA ALA A 53 2.73 4.48 -2.87
C ALA A 53 3.44 5.29 -3.95
N PHE A 54 3.87 4.65 -5.03
CA PHE A 54 4.45 5.33 -6.17
C PHE A 54 3.48 6.39 -6.70
N THR A 55 3.96 7.62 -6.84
CA THR A 55 3.10 8.76 -7.16
C THR A 55 2.89 8.87 -8.66
N ASN A 56 1.78 9.49 -9.06
CA ASN A 56 1.52 9.77 -10.48
C ASN A 56 2.66 10.58 -11.13
N VAL A 57 3.25 11.51 -10.37
CA VAL A 57 4.39 12.32 -10.83
C VAL A 57 5.63 11.46 -11.08
N GLU A 58 5.90 10.47 -10.23
CA GLU A 58 7.02 9.55 -10.43
C GLU A 58 6.76 8.62 -11.64
N GLU A 59 5.52 8.19 -11.86
CA GLU A 59 5.13 7.41 -13.05
C GLU A 59 5.31 8.20 -14.36
N ASP A 60 4.88 9.46 -14.36
CA ASP A 60 5.06 10.37 -15.52
C ASP A 60 6.55 10.61 -15.80
N GLN A 61 7.37 10.79 -14.76
CA GLN A 61 8.82 10.93 -14.90
C GLN A 61 9.50 9.65 -15.40
N ALA A 62 8.94 8.48 -15.08
CA ALA A 62 9.39 7.20 -15.63
C ALA A 62 8.95 7.00 -17.09
N GLN A 63 8.04 7.85 -17.62
CA GLN A 63 7.50 7.78 -18.98
C GLN A 63 6.70 6.50 -19.28
N LEU A 64 6.13 5.87 -18.24
CA LEU A 64 5.39 4.60 -18.36
C LEU A 64 3.88 4.74 -18.12
N THR A 65 3.40 5.93 -17.76
CA THR A 65 1.98 6.22 -17.46
C THR A 65 1.01 5.64 -18.50
N ALA A 66 1.28 5.85 -19.80
CA ALA A 66 0.41 5.38 -20.88
C ALA A 66 0.36 3.84 -21.03
N LEU A 67 1.31 3.13 -20.41
CA LEU A 67 1.37 1.66 -20.43
C LEU A 67 0.74 1.04 -19.17
N MET A 68 0.49 1.84 -18.13
CA MET A 68 -0.09 1.35 -16.89
C MET A 68 -1.60 1.16 -17.05
N PRO A 69 -2.19 0.08 -16.48
CA PRO A 69 -3.62 -0.18 -16.59
C PRO A 69 -4.44 0.81 -15.75
N TYR A 70 -3.80 1.41 -14.76
CA TYR A 70 -4.28 2.48 -13.88
C TYR A 70 -3.07 3.01 -13.09
N LEU A 71 -3.25 4.13 -12.40
CA LEU A 71 -2.25 4.69 -11.50
C LEU A 71 -2.56 4.33 -10.05
N VAL A 72 -1.55 3.86 -9.31
CA VAL A 72 -1.76 3.33 -7.95
C VAL A 72 -2.23 4.41 -6.98
N GLU A 73 -1.72 5.64 -7.10
CA GLU A 73 -2.17 6.77 -6.31
C GLU A 73 -3.66 7.07 -6.55
N ASP A 74 -4.12 7.04 -7.80
CA ASP A 74 -5.53 7.29 -8.14
C ASP A 74 -6.45 6.22 -7.54
N GLU A 75 -6.08 4.94 -7.65
CA GLU A 75 -6.87 3.86 -7.06
C GLU A 75 -6.92 3.92 -5.54
N LEU A 76 -5.81 4.29 -4.88
CA LEU A 76 -5.79 4.45 -3.42
C LEU A 76 -6.64 5.64 -2.95
N ASN A 77 -6.69 6.73 -3.72
CA ASN A 77 -7.53 7.89 -3.44
C ASN A 77 -9.03 7.60 -3.60
N LYS A 78 -9.42 6.56 -4.34
CA LYS A 78 -10.83 6.14 -4.48
C LYS A 78 -11.35 5.38 -3.26
N ILE A 79 -10.46 4.88 -2.39
CA ILE A 79 -10.86 4.08 -1.22
C ILE A 79 -11.47 4.99 -0.14
N PRO A 80 -12.69 4.70 0.35
CA PRO A 80 -13.36 5.56 1.34
C PRO A 80 -12.52 5.84 2.59
N GLY A 81 -12.29 7.13 2.88
CA GLY A 81 -11.55 7.60 4.04
C GLY A 81 -10.03 7.34 4.00
N CYS A 82 -9.52 6.64 2.99
CA CYS A 82 -8.10 6.42 2.82
C CYS A 82 -7.39 7.75 2.51
N LYS A 83 -6.36 8.08 3.29
CA LYS A 83 -5.56 9.29 3.12
C LYS A 83 -4.23 8.96 2.45
N PHE A 84 -4.07 9.39 1.20
CA PHE A 84 -2.79 9.30 0.51
C PHE A 84 -1.85 10.44 0.92
N VAL A 85 -0.60 10.12 1.23
CA VAL A 85 0.45 11.11 1.56
C VAL A 85 1.72 10.85 0.76
N LYS A 86 2.49 11.91 0.51
CA LYS A 86 3.71 11.89 -0.30
C LYS A 86 4.93 12.35 0.50
N ALA A 87 6.11 12.05 -0.01
CA ALA A 87 7.34 12.78 0.27
C ALA A 87 7.21 14.23 -0.21
N ASP A 88 8.07 15.11 0.31
CA ASP A 88 8.07 16.53 -0.10
C ASP A 88 8.49 16.70 -1.58
N GLN A 89 9.24 15.75 -2.12
CA GLN A 89 9.68 15.71 -3.52
C GLN A 89 9.56 14.30 -4.11
N PRO A 90 9.33 14.15 -5.43
CA PRO A 90 9.43 12.86 -6.12
C PRO A 90 10.76 12.17 -5.82
N TRP A 91 10.75 10.84 -5.74
CA TRP A 91 11.91 10.00 -5.39
C TRP A 91 12.47 10.20 -3.98
N GLY A 92 11.86 11.07 -3.17
CA GLY A 92 12.18 11.21 -1.75
C GLY A 92 11.70 10.02 -0.92
N GLU A 93 12.41 9.74 0.17
CA GLU A 93 12.01 8.69 1.11
C GLU A 93 10.70 9.07 1.82
N LYS A 94 9.72 8.17 1.76
CA LYS A 94 8.48 8.26 2.55
C LYS A 94 8.02 6.87 2.96
N VAL A 95 7.92 6.67 4.27
CA VAL A 95 7.34 5.49 4.90
C VAL A 95 6.16 5.92 5.75
N VAL A 96 5.07 5.17 5.67
CA VAL A 96 3.86 5.41 6.45
C VAL A 96 3.53 4.14 7.21
N VAL A 97 3.40 4.28 8.52
CA VAL A 97 2.87 3.24 9.41
C VAL A 97 1.48 3.68 9.85
N SER A 98 0.49 2.83 9.60
CA SER A 98 -0.91 3.07 9.93
C SER A 98 -1.57 1.76 10.38
N LYS A 99 -2.90 1.72 10.34
CA LYS A 99 -3.70 0.53 10.62
C LYS A 99 -4.62 0.24 9.45
N THR A 100 -4.84 -1.05 9.18
CA THR A 100 -5.96 -1.49 8.36
C THR A 100 -7.27 -1.18 9.09
N SER A 101 -8.39 -1.19 8.37
CA SER A 101 -9.72 -0.91 8.93
C SER A 101 -10.17 -1.91 10.00
N ASP A 102 -9.56 -3.11 10.05
CA ASP A 102 -9.73 -4.13 11.08
C ASP A 102 -8.60 -4.15 12.13
N GLY A 103 -7.67 -3.19 12.11
CA GLY A 103 -6.73 -2.92 13.20
C GLY A 103 -5.35 -3.56 13.10
N ALA A 104 -5.05 -4.29 12.03
CA ALA A 104 -3.71 -4.81 11.76
C ALA A 104 -2.71 -3.68 11.43
N THR A 105 -1.43 -3.89 11.72
CA THR A 105 -0.39 -2.92 11.33
C THR A 105 -0.26 -2.88 9.81
N LEU A 106 -0.33 -1.69 9.23
CA LEU A 106 -0.17 -1.43 7.80
C LEU A 106 1.08 -0.59 7.59
N ILE A 107 2.00 -1.05 6.74
CA ILE A 107 3.25 -0.32 6.43
C ILE A 107 3.32 -0.11 4.92
N THR A 108 3.42 1.14 4.48
CA THR A 108 3.55 1.46 3.06
C THR A 108 4.74 2.37 2.79
N GLY A 109 5.41 2.19 1.66
CA GLY A 109 6.52 3.03 1.21
C GLY A 109 6.32 3.57 -0.20
N GLN A 110 6.68 4.83 -0.43
CA GLN A 110 6.40 5.52 -1.69
C GLN A 110 7.14 4.93 -2.88
N ASN A 111 8.45 4.72 -2.79
CA ASN A 111 9.31 4.42 -3.94
C ASN A 111 10.53 3.59 -3.50
N PRO A 112 11.49 3.26 -4.38
CA PRO A 112 12.66 2.46 -4.00
C PRO A 112 13.49 3.05 -2.83
N ALA A 113 13.55 4.37 -2.69
CA ALA A 113 14.26 5.00 -1.56
C ALA A 113 13.62 4.65 -0.21
N SER A 114 12.32 4.35 -0.19
CA SER A 114 11.58 3.93 1.00
C SER A 114 11.77 2.48 1.40
N ALA A 115 12.38 1.62 0.57
CA ALA A 115 12.43 0.17 0.81
C ALA A 115 13.14 -0.19 2.12
N THR A 116 14.27 0.45 2.41
CA THR A 116 15.01 0.24 3.67
C THR A 116 14.19 0.68 4.88
N GLY A 117 13.51 1.81 4.80
CA GLY A 117 12.65 2.30 5.89
C GLY A 117 11.46 1.38 6.14
N VAL A 118 10.82 0.86 5.09
CA VAL A 118 9.77 -0.16 5.20
C VAL A 118 10.29 -1.40 5.92
N GLY A 119 11.47 -1.90 5.55
CA GLY A 119 12.10 -3.05 6.23
C GLY A 119 12.32 -2.82 7.73
N LYS A 120 12.77 -1.64 8.12
CA LYS A 120 12.93 -1.26 9.54
C LYS A 120 11.60 -1.26 10.30
N GLU A 121 10.53 -0.74 9.69
CA GLU A 121 9.20 -0.75 10.33
C GLU A 121 8.61 -2.16 10.43
N ILE A 122 8.92 -3.06 9.48
CA ILE A 122 8.53 -4.47 9.58
C ILE A 122 9.21 -5.13 10.78
N LEU A 123 10.52 -4.94 10.97
CA LEU A 123 11.24 -5.48 12.13
C LEU A 123 10.63 -4.99 13.45
N LYS A 124 10.39 -3.68 13.57
CA LYS A 124 9.72 -3.09 14.74
C LYS A 124 8.34 -3.70 14.99
N ALA A 125 7.54 -3.90 13.94
CA ALA A 125 6.22 -4.51 14.04
C ALA A 125 6.25 -5.98 14.48
N LEU A 126 7.38 -6.67 14.25
CA LEU A 126 7.64 -8.04 14.69
C LEU A 126 8.31 -8.12 16.08
N GLY A 127 8.66 -6.98 16.69
CA GLY A 127 9.38 -6.92 17.96
C GLY A 127 10.86 -7.28 17.87
N LEU A 128 11.47 -7.06 16.69
CA LEU A 128 12.87 -7.32 16.38
C LEU A 128 13.69 -6.03 16.24
#